data_AF-A0A9C9G218-F1
#
_entry.id   AF-A0A9C9G218-F1
#
_cell.length_a   1.000
_cell.length_b   1.000
_cell.length_c   1.000
_cell.angle_alpha   90.00
_cell.angle_beta   90.00
_cell.angle_gamma   90.00
#
_symmetry.space_group_name_H-M   'P 1'
#
loop_
_entity.id
_entity.type
_entity.pdbx_description
1 polymer ?
#
loop_
_entity_poly.entity_id
_entity_poly.type
_entity_poly.pdbx_seq_one_letter_code
_entity_poly.pdbx_strand_id
1 'polypeptide(L)'
;MKKLELQVSFTTPAFLGNAQQQGQWRTPPFKALLRQWWRVAAAEDCGYDVNKLREREAGLFGSASENECTGQSKVRLRLGQWRNGNGSFSLQDSKVKYPEVKFSVGSSLYLGYGPVGFKKGQGTVVNMPNAIAPGDISQLRIAFPDETYCQAT
;
A
#
# COMPACT_ATOMS: atom_id res chain seq x y z
N MET A 1 -2.63 -2.63 -26.37
CA MET A 1 -2.49 -2.84 -24.92
C MET A 1 -1.04 -2.56 -24.56
N LYS A 2 -0.79 -1.49 -23.80
CA LYS A 2 0.56 -1.08 -23.39
C LYS A 2 1.05 -1.93 -22.22
N LYS A 3 2.36 -2.09 -22.14
CA LYS A 3 3.06 -2.77 -21.04
C LYS A 3 4.13 -1.84 -20.50
N LEU A 4 4.21 -1.76 -19.18
CA LEU A 4 5.28 -1.08 -18.46
C LEU A 4 5.97 -2.09 -17.56
N GLU A 5 7.29 -2.07 -17.57
CA GLU A 5 8.12 -2.83 -16.65
C GLU A 5 8.90 -1.85 -15.78
N LEU A 6 8.71 -1.96 -14.47
CA LEU A 6 9.30 -1.06 -13.48
C LEU A 6 10.09 -1.88 -12.48
N GLN A 7 11.19 -1.30 -12.00
CA GLN A 7 11.89 -1.78 -10.83
C GLN A 7 11.44 -0.93 -9.64
N VAL A 8 10.92 -1.57 -8.60
CA VAL A 8 10.43 -0.89 -7.40
C VAL A 8 11.20 -1.32 -6.17
N SER A 9 11.45 -0.37 -5.28
CA SER A 9 12.06 -0.59 -3.97
C SER A 9 11.45 0.34 -2.94
N PHE A 10 11.59 0.01 -1.66
CA PHE A 10 11.16 0.87 -0.57
C PHE A 10 12.36 1.64 0.00
N THR A 11 12.18 2.92 0.29
CA THR A 11 13.20 3.76 0.95
C THR A 11 13.22 3.56 2.47
N THR A 12 12.12 3.06 3.04
CA THR A 12 11.95 2.75 4.47
C THR A 12 11.48 1.31 4.64
N PRO A 13 11.58 0.71 5.84
CA PRO A 13 11.02 -0.62 6.08
C PRO A 13 9.53 -0.63 5.76
N ALA A 14 9.09 -1.59 4.94
CA ALA A 14 7.72 -1.62 4.43
C ALA A 14 6.94 -2.84 4.93
N PHE A 15 5.68 -2.60 5.30
CA PHE A 15 4.78 -3.56 5.94
C PHE A 15 3.59 -3.84 5.03
N LEU A 16 3.85 -4.47 3.89
CA LEU A 16 2.78 -4.94 3.01
C LEU A 16 2.11 -6.18 3.64
N GLY A 17 1.12 -5.94 4.50
CA GLY A 17 0.49 -6.97 5.32
C GLY A 17 -0.05 -8.16 4.52
N ASN A 18 0.29 -9.37 4.96
CA ASN A 18 -0.41 -10.60 4.63
C ASN A 18 -1.48 -10.94 5.69
N ALA A 19 -2.16 -12.08 5.55
CA ALA A 19 -3.21 -12.49 6.50
C ALA A 19 -2.68 -12.67 7.94
N GLN A 20 -1.37 -12.81 8.10
CA GLN A 20 -0.66 -12.95 9.37
C GLN A 20 -0.02 -11.64 9.84
N GLN A 21 -0.40 -10.50 9.26
CA GLN A 21 0.16 -9.18 9.60
C GLN A 21 1.69 -9.11 9.45
N GLN A 22 2.26 -9.79 8.46
CA GLN A 22 3.69 -9.73 8.14
C GLN A 22 3.92 -9.00 6.81
N GLY A 23 5.09 -8.38 6.64
CA GLY A 23 5.47 -7.75 5.38
C GLY A 23 5.70 -8.79 4.28
N GLN A 24 4.99 -8.66 3.16
CA GLN A 24 5.12 -9.57 2.02
C GLN A 24 5.02 -8.83 0.69
N TRP A 25 5.93 -9.10 -0.23
CA TRP A 25 5.79 -8.71 -1.62
C TRP A 25 4.57 -9.41 -2.22
N ARG A 26 3.49 -8.66 -2.47
CA ARG A 26 2.29 -9.17 -3.12
C ARG A 26 1.69 -8.12 -4.04
N THR A 27 1.06 -8.58 -5.12
CA THR A 27 0.42 -7.69 -6.10
C THR A 27 -0.81 -6.93 -5.56
N PRO A 28 -1.71 -7.51 -4.73
CA PRO A 28 -2.94 -6.84 -4.36
C PRO A 28 -2.77 -5.46 -3.67
N PRO A 29 -1.83 -5.27 -2.72
CA PRO A 29 -1.55 -3.95 -2.14
C PRO A 29 -1.16 -2.89 -3.17
N PHE A 30 -0.30 -3.22 -4.13
CA PHE A 30 0.09 -2.29 -5.21
C PHE A 30 -1.11 -1.90 -6.07
N LYS A 31 -1.97 -2.87 -6.42
CA LYS A 31 -3.16 -2.61 -7.22
C LYS A 31 -4.16 -1.72 -6.48
N ALA A 32 -4.35 -1.94 -5.19
CA ALA A 32 -5.23 -1.12 -4.36
C ALA A 32 -4.73 0.33 -4.26
N LEU A 33 -3.44 0.54 -3.99
CA LEU A 33 -2.85 1.88 -3.93
C LEU A 33 -2.89 2.59 -5.28
N LEU A 34 -2.58 1.90 -6.38
CA LEU A 34 -2.67 2.49 -7.72
C LEU A 34 -4.11 2.94 -8.04
N ARG A 35 -5.11 2.12 -7.68
CA ARG A 35 -6.53 2.46 -7.83
C ARG A 35 -6.93 3.67 -6.96
N GLN A 36 -6.41 3.76 -5.74
CA GLN A 36 -6.65 4.91 -4.87
C GLN A 36 -6.03 6.20 -5.42
N TRP A 37 -4.78 6.17 -5.85
CA TRP A 37 -4.11 7.34 -6.44
C TRP A 37 -4.69 7.74 -7.79
N TRP A 38 -5.17 6.77 -8.57
CA TRP A 38 -5.92 7.06 -9.79
C TRP A 38 -7.17 7.89 -9.49
N ARG A 39 -7.93 7.58 -8.42
CA ARG A 39 -9.10 8.39 -8.03
C ARG A 39 -8.70 9.84 -7.72
N VAL A 40 -7.58 10.05 -7.05
CA VAL A 40 -7.06 11.39 -6.74
C VAL A 40 -6.69 12.13 -8.02
N ALA A 41 -5.96 11.48 -8.93
CA ALA A 41 -5.52 12.09 -10.18
C ALA A 41 -6.68 12.36 -11.16
N ALA A 42 -7.70 11.49 -11.20
CA ALA A 42 -8.84 11.61 -12.11
C ALA A 42 -9.99 12.45 -11.55
N ALA A 43 -9.89 12.95 -10.31
CA ALA A 43 -10.98 13.67 -9.64
C ALA A 43 -11.35 14.96 -10.40
N GLU A 44 -10.34 15.73 -10.81
CA GLU A 44 -10.53 16.98 -11.57
C GLU A 44 -11.20 16.73 -12.92
N ASP A 45 -10.72 15.74 -13.69
CA ASP A 45 -11.32 15.33 -14.97
C ASP A 45 -12.79 14.88 -14.83
N CYS A 46 -13.19 14.41 -13.65
CA CYS A 46 -14.57 14.01 -13.36
C CYS A 46 -15.40 15.15 -12.79
N GLY A 47 -14.86 16.37 -12.68
CA GLY A 47 -15.51 17.51 -12.04
C GLY A 47 -15.82 17.26 -10.56
N TYR A 48 -15.01 16.44 -9.88
CA TYR A 48 -15.24 15.98 -8.51
C TYR A 48 -16.58 15.24 -8.28
N ASP A 49 -17.22 14.77 -9.36
CA ASP A 49 -18.43 13.97 -9.29
C ASP A 49 -18.09 12.51 -8.95
N VAL A 50 -18.57 12.06 -7.80
CA VAL A 50 -18.33 10.70 -7.28
C VAL A 50 -18.92 9.62 -8.19
N ASN A 51 -20.06 9.87 -8.84
CA ASN A 51 -20.71 8.89 -9.70
C ASN A 51 -19.90 8.70 -10.99
N LYS A 52 -19.50 9.80 -11.63
CA LYS A 52 -18.62 9.76 -12.82
C LYS A 52 -17.28 9.12 -12.52
N LEU A 53 -16.70 9.44 -11.36
CA LEU A 53 -15.44 8.84 -10.91
C LEU A 53 -15.58 7.32 -10.73
N ARG A 54 -16.67 6.87 -10.09
CA ARG A 54 -16.97 5.45 -9.87
C ARG A 54 -17.17 4.70 -11.19
N GLU A 55 -17.87 5.29 -12.16
CA GLU A 55 -18.09 4.70 -13.47
C GLU A 55 -16.77 4.53 -14.25
N ARG A 56 -15.95 5.59 -14.30
CA ARG A 56 -14.61 5.51 -14.95
C ARG A 56 -13.69 4.52 -14.23
N GLU A 57 -13.71 4.50 -12.90
CA GLU A 57 -12.95 3.55 -12.09
C GLU A 57 -13.36 2.10 -12.38
N ALA A 58 -14.67 1.83 -12.42
CA ALA A 58 -15.22 0.52 -12.74
C ALA A 58 -14.82 0.08 -14.16
N GLY A 59 -14.86 0.98 -15.13
CA GLY A 59 -14.44 0.70 -16.51
C GLY A 59 -12.96 0.31 -16.65
N LEU A 60 -12.10 0.80 -15.75
CA LEU A 60 -10.65 0.59 -15.82
C LEU A 60 -10.15 -0.53 -14.89
N PHE A 61 -10.57 -0.51 -13.63
CA PHE A 61 -10.15 -1.45 -12.58
C PHE A 61 -11.14 -2.59 -12.31
N GLY A 62 -12.31 -2.57 -12.96
CA GLY A 62 -13.38 -3.53 -12.78
C GLY A 62 -14.25 -3.24 -11.56
N SER A 63 -15.49 -3.73 -11.62
CA SER A 63 -16.49 -3.73 -10.55
C SER A 63 -17.16 -5.11 -10.44
N ALA A 64 -17.75 -5.39 -9.28
CA ALA A 64 -18.44 -6.65 -8.98
C ALA A 64 -19.98 -6.48 -8.89
N SER A 65 -20.56 -5.55 -9.66
CA SER A 65 -22.03 -5.43 -9.74
C SER A 65 -22.62 -6.42 -10.75
N GLU A 66 -23.93 -6.58 -10.73
CA GLU A 66 -24.67 -7.48 -11.64
C GLU A 66 -25.06 -6.81 -12.97
N ASN A 67 -24.83 -5.49 -13.14
CA ASN A 67 -25.21 -4.73 -14.35
C ASN A 67 -24.27 -4.99 -15.53
N GLU A 68 -24.77 -4.87 -16.76
CA GLU A 68 -24.05 -5.17 -18.03
C GLU A 68 -22.73 -4.39 -18.25
N CYS A 69 -22.53 -3.26 -17.56
CA CYS A 69 -21.25 -2.52 -17.56
C CYS A 69 -20.23 -3.06 -16.54
N THR A 70 -20.35 -4.32 -16.16
CA THR A 70 -19.41 -5.01 -15.26
C THR A 70 -18.43 -5.85 -16.04
N GLY A 71 -17.18 -5.78 -15.61
CA GLY A 71 -16.11 -6.40 -16.38
C GLY A 71 -14.85 -6.62 -15.57
N GLN A 72 -14.09 -7.61 -16.01
CA GLN A 72 -12.75 -7.86 -15.52
C GLN A 72 -11.90 -6.59 -15.68
N SER A 73 -11.10 -6.30 -14.66
CA SER A 73 -10.12 -5.21 -14.67
C SER A 73 -9.29 -5.19 -15.96
N LYS A 74 -9.36 -4.07 -16.70
CA LYS A 74 -8.52 -3.84 -17.88
C LYS A 74 -7.06 -3.57 -17.50
N VAL A 75 -6.83 -3.10 -16.28
CA VAL A 75 -5.50 -2.93 -15.69
C VAL A 75 -5.05 -4.23 -15.01
N ARG A 76 -3.92 -4.79 -15.46
CA ARG A 76 -3.32 -6.01 -14.93
C ARG A 76 -1.96 -5.70 -14.32
N LEU A 77 -1.73 -6.14 -13.10
CA LEU A 77 -0.45 -5.99 -12.39
C LEU A 77 0.12 -7.37 -12.10
N ARG A 78 1.45 -7.49 -12.20
CA ARG A 78 2.18 -8.69 -11.78
C ARG A 78 3.51 -8.28 -11.17
N LEU A 79 3.74 -8.67 -9.92
CA LEU A 79 5.08 -8.68 -9.35
C LEU A 79 5.88 -9.86 -9.89
N GLY A 80 7.19 -9.68 -10.02
CA GLY A 80 8.11 -10.73 -10.47
C GLY A 80 8.02 -11.97 -9.59
N GLN A 81 8.01 -11.78 -8.28
CA GLN A 81 7.83 -12.85 -7.29
C GLN A 81 7.04 -12.37 -6.08
N TRP A 82 6.24 -13.27 -5.48
CA TRP A 82 5.67 -13.06 -4.16
C TRP A 82 6.56 -13.76 -3.13
N ARG A 83 7.03 -13.00 -2.15
CA ARG A 83 7.94 -13.48 -1.12
C ARG A 83 7.78 -12.66 0.15
N ASN A 84 8.05 -13.26 1.29
CA ASN A 84 8.06 -12.54 2.56
C ASN A 84 9.19 -11.53 2.59
N GLY A 85 9.01 -10.45 3.35
CA GLY A 85 10.10 -9.59 3.76
C GLY A 85 11.10 -10.39 4.61
N ASN A 86 12.36 -10.00 4.55
CA ASN A 86 13.45 -10.57 5.34
C ASN A 86 14.13 -9.51 6.24
N GLY A 87 13.58 -8.30 6.28
CA GLY A 87 14.10 -7.19 7.05
C GLY A 87 13.63 -7.26 8.49
N SER A 88 14.57 -7.01 9.39
CA SER A 88 14.28 -6.45 10.71
C SER A 88 14.55 -4.94 10.67
N PHE A 89 13.88 -4.19 11.53
CA PHE A 89 14.20 -2.79 11.73
C PHE A 89 14.38 -2.55 13.23
N SER A 90 15.34 -1.70 13.58
CA SER A 90 15.51 -1.22 14.93
C SER A 90 14.83 0.13 15.08
N LEU A 91 14.22 0.36 16.23
CA LEU A 91 13.71 1.66 16.61
C LEU A 91 14.77 2.37 17.42
N GLN A 92 15.21 3.52 16.96
CA GLN A 92 15.89 4.48 17.83
C GLN A 92 14.82 5.19 18.66
N ASP A 93 14.40 4.54 19.74
CA ASP A 93 13.32 5.04 20.57
C ASP A 93 13.85 5.89 21.73
N SER A 94 13.52 7.18 21.70
CA SER A 94 13.80 8.08 22.80
C SER A 94 12.69 7.99 23.83
N LYS A 95 13.07 7.67 25.08
CA LYS A 95 12.13 7.63 26.20
C LYS A 95 11.82 9.06 26.66
N VAL A 96 10.55 9.43 26.60
CA VAL A 96 10.05 10.74 27.04
C VAL A 96 9.21 10.55 28.31
N LYS A 97 9.41 11.42 29.29
CA LYS A 97 8.61 11.44 30.52
C LYS A 97 7.39 12.33 30.30
N TYR A 98 6.20 11.77 30.49
CA TYR A 98 4.93 12.47 30.37
C TYR A 98 4.28 12.60 31.76
N PRO A 99 3.66 13.76 32.12
CA PRO A 99 3.01 13.94 33.41
C PRO A 99 1.91 12.92 33.72
N GLU A 100 1.23 12.40 32.69
CA GLU A 100 0.06 11.54 32.78
C GLU A 100 0.41 10.08 33.13
N VAL A 101 1.68 9.69 33.03
CA VAL A 101 2.13 8.31 33.22
C VAL A 101 3.32 8.23 34.16
N LYS A 102 3.31 7.21 35.03
CA LYS A 102 4.34 7.03 36.08
C LYS A 102 5.72 6.62 35.54
N PHE A 103 5.83 6.25 34.26
CA PHE A 103 7.04 5.74 33.64
C PHE A 103 7.32 6.43 32.31
N SER A 104 8.59 6.51 31.92
CA SER A 104 8.96 7.08 30.62
C SER A 104 8.49 6.18 29.48
N VAL A 105 7.84 6.78 28.49
CA VAL A 105 7.23 6.09 27.35
C VAL A 105 8.09 6.35 26.11
N GLY A 106 8.23 5.32 25.29
CA GLY A 106 8.88 5.44 24.01
C GLY A 106 8.12 6.34 23.04
N SER A 107 8.76 7.37 22.52
CA SER A 107 8.20 8.23 21.47
C SER A 107 7.73 7.45 20.23
N SER A 108 8.39 6.33 19.90
CA SER A 108 8.06 5.55 18.70
C SER A 108 6.80 4.71 18.84
N LEU A 109 6.24 4.54 20.05
CA LEU A 109 5.01 3.77 20.27
C LEU A 109 3.80 4.37 19.53
N TYR A 110 3.75 5.69 19.40
CA TYR A 110 2.67 6.37 18.71
C TYR A 110 2.81 6.24 17.19
N LEU A 111 3.95 6.64 16.64
CA LEU A 111 4.20 6.62 15.19
C LEU A 111 4.27 5.21 14.62
N GLY A 112 4.72 4.24 15.41
CA GLY A 112 4.89 2.85 15.01
C GLY A 112 3.68 1.96 15.33
N TYR A 113 2.52 2.51 15.72
CA TYR A 113 1.38 1.71 16.15
C TYR A 113 1.04 0.58 15.16
N GLY A 114 0.98 -0.66 15.66
CA GLY A 114 0.84 -1.87 14.86
C GLY A 114 2.17 -2.62 14.75
N PRO A 115 3.12 -2.17 13.91
CA PRO A 115 4.47 -2.76 13.84
C PRO A 115 5.26 -2.67 15.16
N VAL A 116 4.94 -1.70 16.01
CA VAL A 116 5.56 -1.42 17.30
C VAL A 116 4.51 -1.54 18.40
N GLY A 117 4.90 -2.08 19.55
CA GLY A 117 4.05 -2.09 20.73
C GLY A 117 4.84 -2.10 22.03
N PHE A 118 4.11 -2.14 23.14
CA PHE A 118 4.69 -2.09 24.48
C PHE A 118 4.65 -3.48 25.11
N LYS A 119 5.80 -3.96 25.60
CA LYS A 119 5.88 -5.17 26.44
C LYS A 119 6.34 -4.80 27.84
N LYS A 120 5.55 -5.19 28.86
CA LYS A 120 5.88 -4.94 30.27
C LYS A 120 7.27 -5.51 30.59
N GLY A 121 8.15 -4.70 31.16
CA GLY A 121 9.54 -5.06 31.48
C GLY A 121 10.56 -4.85 30.36
N GLN A 122 10.13 -4.84 29.08
CA GLN A 122 11.02 -4.57 27.93
C GLN A 122 10.83 -3.18 27.33
N GLY A 123 9.68 -2.52 27.59
CA GLY A 123 9.36 -1.22 27.03
C GLY A 123 8.84 -1.32 25.59
N THR A 124 9.23 -0.38 24.75
CA THR A 124 8.90 -0.35 23.32
C THR A 124 9.62 -1.48 22.59
N VAL A 125 8.86 -2.28 21.85
CA VAL A 125 9.38 -3.41 21.08
C VAL A 125 8.77 -3.43 19.68
N VAL A 126 9.51 -3.99 18.72
CA VAL A 126 8.98 -4.31 17.40
C VAL A 126 8.20 -5.62 17.49
N ASN A 127 6.91 -5.57 17.15
CA ASN A 127 6.01 -6.71 17.20
C ASN A 127 5.86 -7.42 15.85
N MET A 128 6.24 -6.76 14.77
CA MET A 128 6.06 -7.27 13.42
C MET A 128 7.39 -7.76 12.83
N PRO A 129 7.66 -9.08 12.88
CA PRO A 129 8.82 -9.64 12.18
C PRO A 129 8.59 -9.57 10.66
N ASN A 130 9.69 -9.63 9.89
CA ASN A 130 9.66 -9.77 8.43
C ASN A 130 9.10 -8.55 7.69
N ALA A 131 9.59 -7.35 8.03
CA ALA A 131 9.39 -6.19 7.17
C ALA A 131 10.10 -6.40 5.83
N ILE A 132 9.64 -5.75 4.77
CA ILE A 132 10.44 -5.63 3.55
C ILE A 132 11.54 -4.63 3.84
N ALA A 133 12.80 -5.05 3.65
CA ALA A 133 13.96 -4.21 3.96
C ALA A 133 14.03 -2.98 3.03
N PRO A 134 14.51 -1.83 3.52
CA PRO A 134 14.87 -0.71 2.65
C PRO A 134 15.83 -1.16 1.56
N GLY A 135 15.60 -0.69 0.33
CA GLY A 135 16.40 -1.05 -0.83
C GLY A 135 16.13 -2.45 -1.38
N ASP A 136 15.29 -3.28 -0.75
CA ASP A 136 14.87 -4.55 -1.36
C ASP A 136 14.05 -4.28 -2.62
N ILE A 137 14.35 -5.02 -3.68
CA ILE A 137 13.87 -4.74 -5.03
C ILE A 137 12.89 -5.80 -5.49
N SER A 138 11.87 -5.38 -6.24
CA SER A 138 11.03 -6.27 -7.03
C SER A 138 10.73 -5.71 -8.41
N GLN A 139 10.51 -6.58 -9.38
CA GLN A 139 10.00 -6.18 -10.70
C GLN A 139 8.48 -6.05 -10.63
N LEU A 140 7.95 -4.93 -11.12
CA LEU A 140 6.51 -4.68 -11.27
C LEU A 140 6.20 -4.55 -12.76
N ARG A 141 5.36 -5.43 -13.29
CA ARG A 141 4.83 -5.36 -14.64
C ARG A 141 3.38 -4.88 -14.60
N ILE A 142 3.07 -3.89 -15.41
CA ILE A 142 1.72 -3.30 -15.53
C ILE A 142 1.30 -3.40 -16.99
N ALA A 143 0.08 -3.86 -17.25
CA ALA A 143 -0.50 -3.85 -18.58
C ALA A 143 -1.87 -3.17 -18.55
N PHE A 144 -2.13 -2.30 -19.52
CA PHE A 144 -3.31 -1.44 -19.57
C PHE A 144 -3.71 -1.11 -21.03
N PRO A 145 -4.94 -0.63 -21.28
CA PRO A 145 -5.40 -0.25 -22.62
C PRO A 145 -4.48 0.76 -23.32
N ASP A 146 -4.42 0.72 -24.66
CA ASP A 146 -3.59 1.64 -25.45
C ASP A 146 -4.19 3.05 -25.53
N GLU A 147 -5.52 3.10 -25.56
CA GLU A 147 -6.28 4.33 -25.61
C GLU A 147 -6.14 5.05 -24.27
N THR A 148 -5.56 6.25 -24.34
CA THR A 148 -5.86 7.32 -23.38
C THR A 148 -7.37 7.33 -23.21
N TYR A 149 -7.85 6.92 -22.04
CA TYR A 149 -9.26 7.07 -21.69
C TYR A 149 -9.61 8.53 -21.98
N CYS A 150 -10.38 8.73 -23.04
CA CYS A 150 -10.56 10.01 -23.71
C CYS A 150 -10.87 11.11 -22.72
N GLN A 151 -10.33 12.29 -23.03
CA GLN A 151 -10.74 13.56 -22.50
C GLN A 151 -12.27 13.59 -22.42
N ALA A 152 -12.79 13.84 -21.24
CA ALA A 152 -14.20 14.18 -21.08
C ALA A 152 -14.41 15.51 -21.82
N THR A 153 -15.10 15.45 -22.96
CA THR A 153 -15.82 16.60 -23.52
C THR A 153 -16.87 17.09 -22.55
#